data_AF-A0A8T1RDY4-F1
#
_entry.id   AF-A0A8T1RDY4-F1
#
_cell.length_a   1.000
_cell.length_b   1.000
_cell.length_c   1.000
_cell.angle_alpha   90.00
_cell.angle_beta   90.00
_cell.angle_gamma   90.00
#
_symmetry.space_group_name_H-M   'P 1'
#
loop_
_entity.id
_entity.type
_entity.pdbx_description
1 polymer ?
#
loop_
_entity_poly.entity_id
_entity_poly.type
_entity_poly.pdbx_seq_one_letter_code
_entity_poly.pdbx_strand_id
1 'polypeptide(L)'
;MKAPKAIKEIRKFAQKAMGTTDVRVDVKLNKHIWSRGIRSVPSWRVRVRIAQKRNDEEEAKEFYSLVTVTEVPPEGFGWLGTKVIDEED
;
A
#
# COMPACT_ATOMS: atom_id res chain seq x y z
N MET A 1 -8.50 -14.40 11.54
CA MET A 1 -7.24 -14.45 10.76
C MET A 1 -6.71 -13.04 10.60
N LYS A 2 -5.40 -12.82 10.81
CA LYS A 2 -4.82 -11.45 10.88
C LYS A 2 -4.32 -10.95 9.52
N ALA A 3 -3.63 -11.78 8.74
CA ALA A 3 -3.08 -11.36 7.44
C ALA A 3 -4.14 -10.96 6.39
N PRO A 4 -5.24 -11.73 6.18
CA PRO A 4 -6.29 -11.33 5.24
C PRO A 4 -7.03 -10.06 5.68
N LYS A 5 -7.20 -9.86 6.99
CA LYS A 5 -7.79 -8.64 7.54
C LYS A 5 -6.89 -7.43 7.30
N ALA A 6 -5.57 -7.58 7.47
CA ALA A 6 -4.60 -6.51 7.21
C ALA A 6 -4.65 -6.05 5.74
N ILE A 7 -4.71 -6.97 4.78
CA ILE A 7 -4.80 -6.61 3.35
C ILE A 7 -6.11 -5.88 3.05
N LYS A 8 -7.24 -6.31 3.63
CA LYS A 8 -8.51 -5.61 3.48
C LYS A 8 -8.45 -4.18 4.05
N GLU A 9 -7.81 -4.00 5.20
CA GLU A 9 -7.65 -2.68 5.83
C GLU A 9 -6.75 -1.77 5.00
N ILE A 10 -5.65 -2.30 4.42
CA ILE A 10 -4.77 -1.55 3.51
C ILE A 10 -5.53 -1.10 2.27
N ARG A 11 -6.35 -1.97 1.66
CA ARG A 11 -7.18 -1.61 0.51
C ARG A 11 -8.17 -0.51 0.87
N LYS A 12 -8.87 -0.65 2.01
CA LYS A 12 -9.82 0.36 2.50
C LYS A 12 -9.14 1.71 2.77
N PHE A 13 -7.94 1.69 3.34
CA PHE A 13 -7.14 2.89 3.57
C PHE A 13 -6.78 3.58 2.24
N ALA A 14 -6.27 2.83 1.26
CA ALA A 14 -5.93 3.37 -0.05
C ALA A 14 -7.16 3.93 -0.79
N GLN A 15 -8.30 3.23 -0.74
CA GLN A 15 -9.57 3.70 -1.31
C GLN A 15 -10.00 5.04 -0.67
N LYS A 16 -9.90 5.16 0.66
CA LYS A 16 -10.28 6.40 1.36
C LYS A 16 -9.30 7.55 1.10
N ALA A 17 -8.01 7.27 1.01
CA ALA A 17 -6.98 8.28 0.81
C ALA A 17 -6.97 8.84 -0.63
N MET A 18 -7.16 7.97 -1.62
CA MET A 18 -7.03 8.33 -3.04
C MET A 18 -8.37 8.51 -3.77
N GLY A 19 -9.48 8.06 -3.18
CA GLY A 19 -10.81 8.13 -3.81
C GLY A 19 -11.00 7.19 -5.01
N THR A 20 -10.08 6.25 -5.25
CA THR A 20 -10.14 5.30 -6.36
C THR A 20 -10.83 4.00 -5.94
N THR A 21 -11.70 3.46 -6.80
CA THR A 21 -12.36 2.16 -6.61
C THR A 21 -11.37 1.01 -6.83
N ASP A 22 -10.54 1.09 -7.88
CA ASP A 22 -9.49 0.12 -8.18
C ASP A 22 -8.24 0.37 -7.33
N VAL A 23 -7.88 -0.62 -6.51
CA VAL A 23 -6.67 -0.62 -5.67
C VAL A 23 -5.90 -1.91 -5.91
N ARG A 24 -4.72 -1.75 -6.48
CA ARG A 24 -3.78 -2.83 -6.80
C ARG A 24 -2.69 -2.87 -5.73
N VAL A 25 -2.61 -4.00 -5.03
CA VAL A 25 -1.58 -4.23 -4.00
C VAL A 25 -0.40 -4.93 -4.67
N ASP A 26 0.79 -4.35 -4.54
CA ASP A 26 1.99 -4.95 -5.12
C ASP A 26 2.30 -6.33 -4.50
N VAL A 27 2.90 -7.20 -5.32
CA VAL A 27 3.23 -8.57 -4.94
C VAL A 27 4.24 -8.58 -3.79
N LYS A 28 5.18 -7.62 -3.73
CA LYS A 28 6.16 -7.54 -2.63
C LYS A 28 5.49 -7.21 -1.31
N LEU A 29 4.53 -6.28 -1.30
CA LEU A 29 3.75 -5.93 -0.11
C LEU A 29 2.91 -7.13 0.35
N ASN A 30 2.28 -7.83 -0.58
CA ASN A 30 1.54 -9.04 -0.26
C ASN A 30 2.46 -10.10 0.37
N LYS A 31 3.57 -10.45 -0.28
CA LYS A 31 4.56 -11.41 0.25
C LYS A 31 5.06 -11.01 1.64
N HIS A 32 5.32 -9.72 1.87
CA HIS A 32 5.72 -9.21 3.17
C HIS A 32 4.66 -9.52 4.22
N ILE A 33 3.39 -9.17 3.99
CA ILE A 33 2.28 -9.40 4.94
C ILE A 33 2.08 -10.90 5.22
N TRP A 34 2.24 -11.75 4.22
CA TRP A 34 2.05 -13.20 4.34
C TRP A 34 3.27 -13.97 4.85
N SER A 35 4.44 -13.34 4.99
CA SER A 35 5.70 -14.04 5.33
C SER A 35 5.69 -14.78 6.69
N ARG A 36 4.91 -14.30 7.67
CA ARG A 36 4.70 -14.99 8.97
C ARG A 36 3.42 -15.84 9.03
N GLY A 37 2.79 -16.08 7.88
CA GLY A 37 1.58 -16.88 7.74
C GLY A 37 0.28 -16.14 8.08
N ILE A 38 -0.81 -16.90 8.18
CA ILE A 38 -2.18 -16.33 8.25
C ILE A 38 -2.55 -15.74 9.63
N ARG A 39 -1.87 -16.20 10.69
CA ARG A 39 -2.19 -15.89 12.09
C ARG A 39 -1.38 -14.70 12.63
N SER A 40 -0.21 -14.42 12.06
CA SER A 40 0.68 -13.35 12.52
C SER A 40 1.13 -12.46 11.35
N VAL A 41 1.03 -11.14 11.52
CA VAL A 41 1.55 -10.17 10.55
C VAL A 41 2.97 -9.77 11.03
N PRO A 42 3.97 -9.71 10.14
CA PRO A 42 5.37 -9.52 10.50
C PRO A 42 5.70 -8.20 11.19
N SER A 43 4.96 -7.13 10.91
CA SER A 43 5.15 -5.85 11.55
C SER A 43 3.83 -5.31 12.07
N TRP A 44 3.90 -4.60 13.21
CA TRP A 44 2.75 -3.89 13.75
C TRP A 44 2.41 -2.63 12.92
N ARG A 45 3.39 -2.11 12.17
CA ARG A 45 3.25 -0.96 11.26
C ARG A 45 3.98 -1.27 9.95
N VAL A 46 3.35 -0.96 8.83
CA VAL A 46 3.94 -1.05 7.49
C VAL A 46 3.87 0.34 6.87
N ARG A 47 5.00 0.80 6.31
CA ARG A 47 5.01 2.02 5.50
C ARG A 47 4.73 1.65 4.05
N VAL A 48 3.73 2.28 3.48
CA VAL A 48 3.31 2.03 2.10
C VAL A 48 3.39 3.33 1.31
N ARG A 49 3.83 3.24 0.07
CA ARG A 49 3.71 4.32 -0.92
C ARG A 49 2.49 4.00 -1.77
N ILE A 50 1.65 5.00 -1.97
CA ILE A 50 0.46 4.90 -2.80
C ILE A 50 0.67 5.82 -4.00
N ALA A 51 0.64 5.25 -5.20
CA ALA A 51 0.74 5.99 -6.44
C ALA A 51 -0.57 5.90 -7.20
N GLN A 52 -1.10 7.04 -7.67
CA GLN A 52 -2.24 7.07 -8.56
C GLN A 52 -1.72 7.00 -10.00
N LYS A 53 -2.14 5.98 -10.75
CA LYS A 53 -1.76 5.82 -12.17
C LYS A 53 -3.02 5.74 -13.03
N ARG A 54 -2.92 6.18 -14.28
CA ARG A 54 -3.97 5.99 -15.28
C ARG A 54 -3.93 4.56 -15.79
N ASN A 55 -5.10 3.96 -16.01
CA ASN A 55 -5.17 2.65 -16.65
C ASN A 55 -4.80 2.79 -18.14
N ASP A 56 -4.03 1.84 -18.66
CA ASP A 56 -3.53 1.86 -20.05
C ASP A 56 -4.53 1.24 -21.05
N GLU A 57 -5.72 0.78 -20.60
CA GLU A 57 -6.81 0.41 -21.49
C GLU A 57 -7.44 1.67 -22.11
N GLU A 58 -7.46 1.73 -23.44
CA GLU A 58 -7.83 2.86 -24.32
C GLU A 58 -9.16 3.58 -23.98
N GLU A 59 -10.03 3.04 -23.12
CA GLU A 59 -11.32 3.63 -22.75
C GLU A 59 -11.53 3.87 -21.24
N ALA A 60 -10.57 3.50 -20.40
CA ALA A 60 -10.72 3.60 -18.95
C ALA A 60 -10.42 5.03 -18.46
N LYS A 61 -11.47 5.82 -18.21
CA LYS A 61 -11.39 7.11 -17.47
C LYS A 61 -11.01 6.95 -16.00
N GLU A 62 -10.83 5.72 -15.54
CA GLU A 62 -10.64 5.41 -14.13
C GLU A 62 -9.15 5.32 -13.77
N PHE A 63 -8.79 6.03 -12.70
CA PHE A 63 -7.47 5.93 -12.08
C PHE A 63 -7.43 4.69 -11.18
N TYR A 64 -6.30 3.99 -11.18
CA TYR A 64 -6.03 2.95 -10.19
C TYR A 64 -4.98 3.42 -9.19
N SER A 65 -5.13 2.99 -7.94
CA SER A 65 -4.11 3.19 -6.91
C SER A 65 -3.21 1.96 -6.81
N LEU A 66 -1.93 2.14 -7.07
CA LEU A 66 -0.89 1.13 -6.84
C LEU A 66 -0.30 1.32 -5.44
N VAL A 67 -0.40 0.31 -4.59
CA VAL A 67 0.15 0.31 -3.24
C VAL A 67 1.43 -0.53 -3.23
N THR A 68 2.56 0.11 -3.00
CA THR A 68 3.88 -0.53 -2.88
C THR A 68 4.38 -0.47 -1.43
N VAL A 69 5.24 -1.42 -1.08
CA VAL A 69 5.93 -1.38 0.22
C VAL A 69 7.09 -0.39 0.13
N THR A 70 7.21 0.49 1.13
CA THR A 70 8.37 1.36 1.28
C THR A 70 9.20 0.88 2.45
N GLU A 71 10.51 0.87 2.27
CA GLU A 71 11.42 0.55 3.36
C GLU A 71 11.34 1.63 4.43
N VAL A 72 11.36 1.19 5.68
CA VAL A 72 11.37 2.12 6.81
C VAL A 72 12.79 2.66 6.91
N PRO A 73 13.00 3.98 6.90
CA PRO A 73 14.33 4.53 7.10
C PRO A 73 14.91 4.06 8.45
N PRO A 74 16.24 3.98 8.58
CA PRO A 74 16.91 3.45 9.78
C PRO A 74 16.58 4.24 11.05
N GLU A 75 16.07 5.46 10.91
CA GLU A 75 15.57 6.34 11.98
C GLU A 75 14.30 5.79 12.68
N GLY A 76 13.72 4.71 12.17
CA GLY A 76 12.57 4.02 12.75
C GLY A 76 11.25 4.70 12.42
N PHE A 77 10.18 4.33 13.14
CA PHE A 77 8.82 4.86 12.91
C PHE A 77 8.51 6.16 13.67
N GLY A 78 9.48 6.70 14.41
CA GLY A 78 9.29 7.92 15.19
C GLY A 78 9.24 9.14 14.27
N TRP A 79 8.26 10.03 14.47
CA TRP A 79 8.17 11.34 13.80
C TRP A 79 7.98 11.32 12.27
N LEU A 80 7.71 10.16 11.68
CA LEU A 80 7.43 10.04 10.25
C LEU A 80 5.95 10.36 9.94
N GLY A 81 5.72 11.52 9.35
CA GLY A 81 4.43 11.90 8.78
C GLY A 81 4.16 11.29 7.39
N THR A 82 2.96 11.55 6.87
CA THR A 82 2.64 11.34 5.46
C THR A 82 3.34 12.43 4.65
N LYS A 83 4.19 12.03 3.71
CA LYS A 83 4.88 12.94 2.78
C LYS A 83 4.36 12.65 1.37
N VAL A 84 4.03 13.70 0.62
CA VAL A 84 3.82 13.58 -0.83
C VAL A 84 5.19 13.39 -1.47
N ILE A 85 5.33 12.33 -2.25
CA ILE A 85 6.59 11.97 -2.89
C ILE A 85 6.41 12.22 -4.38
N ASP A 86 7.26 13.07 -4.94
CA ASP A 86 7.39 13.23 -6.38
C ASP A 86 8.21 12.05 -6.93
N GLU A 87 7.81 11.49 -8.08
CA GLU A 87 8.48 10.32 -8.69
C GLU A 87 9.93 10.63 -9.15
N GLU A 88 10.42 11.85 -8.94
CA GLU A 88 11.80 12.28 -9.22
C GLU A 88 12.80 12.01 -8.07
N ASP A 89 12.34 11.55 -6.89
CA ASP A 89 13.17 11.25 -5.69
C ASP A 89 13.10 9.78 -5.20
#